data_AF-A0A954HM22-F1
#
_entry.id   AF-A0A954HM22-F1
#
_cell.length_a   1.000
_cell.length_b   1.000
_cell.length_c   1.000
_cell.angle_alpha   90.00
_cell.angle_beta   90.00
_cell.angle_gamma   90.00
#
_symmetry.space_group_name_H-M   'P 1'
#
loop_
_entity.id
_entity.type
_entity.pdbx_description
1 polymer ?
#
loop_
_entity_poly.entity_id
_entity_poly.type
_entity_poly.pdbx_seq_one_letter_code
_entity_poly.pdbx_strand_id
1 'polypeptide(L)'
;MLRTRIDVQLTAGMTSVCKLEDDGQTMKYRFLQFYPMPGGQNKFKIIFDEKSGLFWTCSTIVPEPYQPLSPLADRGFSGTPGNMRRILMLNYSIDGLNWFQAGCVAMSKNPLESFHYSSQVIVGDDLLVLSRSSIGAADRYRDYTWNSGIASGKAKLPYNNHDSNMITLHRVKNFRWLALDIRPDFEASAASDEKKRHE
;
A
#
# COMPACT_ATOMS: atom_id res chain seq x y z
N MET A 1 -8.30 9.85 3.74
CA MET A 1 -6.83 9.81 3.96
C MET A 1 -6.11 10.24 2.70
N LEU A 2 -4.98 10.91 2.82
CA LEU A 2 -4.10 11.27 1.72
C LEU A 2 -2.72 10.68 1.95
N ARG A 3 -2.08 10.23 0.87
CA ARG A 3 -0.66 9.83 0.91
C ARG A 3 0.17 10.98 1.46
N THR A 4 1.09 10.68 2.38
CA THR A 4 2.05 11.66 2.90
C THR A 4 3.46 11.26 2.55
N ARG A 5 4.28 12.21 2.09
CA ARG A 5 5.72 12.01 1.92
C ARG A 5 6.46 12.88 2.94
N ILE A 6 7.12 12.25 3.90
CA ILE A 6 8.00 12.91 4.86
C ILE A 6 9.43 12.47 4.55
N ASP A 7 10.35 13.44 4.43
CA ASP A 7 11.77 13.22 4.16
C ASP A 7 12.03 12.17 3.07
N VAL A 8 11.41 12.37 1.91
CA VAL A 8 11.55 11.46 0.75
C VAL A 8 11.16 10.01 1.13
N GLN A 9 10.03 9.85 1.82
CA GLN A 9 9.45 8.57 2.26
C GLN A 9 10.20 7.86 3.39
N LEU A 10 11.15 8.51 4.05
CA LEU A 10 11.90 7.92 5.17
C LEU A 10 10.96 7.43 6.28
N THR A 11 9.96 8.22 6.65
CA THR A 11 8.90 7.78 7.57
C THR A 11 7.80 7.05 6.77
N ALA A 12 7.99 5.75 6.59
CA ALA A 12 7.04 4.88 5.91
C ALA A 12 5.82 4.54 6.80
N GLY A 13 4.72 4.11 6.18
CA GLY A 13 3.55 3.61 6.91
C GLY A 13 2.68 4.70 7.54
N MET A 14 2.73 5.93 7.02
CA MET A 14 1.99 7.05 7.57
C MET A 14 1.22 7.81 6.49
N THR A 15 0.04 8.31 6.85
CA THR A 15 -0.79 9.18 6.02
C THR A 15 -1.26 10.40 6.77
N SER A 16 -1.82 11.36 6.06
CA SER A 16 -2.59 12.45 6.62
C SER A 16 -4.07 12.13 6.55
N VAL A 17 -4.75 12.36 7.67
CA VAL A 17 -6.21 12.39 7.74
C VAL A 17 -6.63 13.84 7.57
N CYS A 18 -7.52 14.07 6.61
CA CYS A 18 -8.09 15.38 6.35
C CYS A 18 -9.60 15.30 6.52
N LYS A 19 -10.19 16.33 7.12
CA LYS A 19 -11.64 16.57 7.02
C LYS A 19 -11.91 17.06 5.60
N LEU A 20 -12.90 16.47 4.94
CA LEU A 20 -13.38 16.89 3.64
C LEU A 20 -14.81 17.39 3.81
N GLU A 21 -15.09 18.59 3.30
CA GLU A 21 -16.43 19.16 3.19
C GLU A 21 -16.61 19.53 1.71
N ASP A 22 -17.67 19.01 1.09
CA ASP A 22 -17.97 19.26 -0.31
C ASP A 22 -19.46 19.61 -0.43
N ASP A 23 -19.76 20.83 -0.86
CA ASP A 23 -21.12 21.33 -1.08
C ASP A 23 -21.55 21.22 -2.56
N GLY A 24 -20.72 20.61 -3.41
CA GLY A 24 -20.93 20.49 -4.85
C GLY A 24 -20.48 21.70 -5.66
N GLN A 25 -20.10 22.81 -5.02
CA GLN A 25 -19.50 23.99 -5.66
C GLN A 25 -18.06 24.23 -5.18
N THR A 26 -17.83 24.02 -3.88
CA THR A 26 -16.56 24.21 -3.21
C THR A 26 -16.21 22.96 -2.42
N MET A 27 -15.04 22.40 -2.72
CA MET A 27 -14.45 21.33 -1.93
C MET A 27 -13.41 21.91 -0.97
N LYS A 28 -13.69 21.88 0.33
CA LYS A 28 -12.77 22.28 1.39
C LYS A 28 -12.14 21.04 2.02
N TYR A 29 -10.82 21.04 2.13
CA TYR A 29 -10.11 20.01 2.88
C TYR A 29 -9.18 20.65 3.92
N ARG A 30 -9.18 20.07 5.13
CA ARG A 30 -8.34 20.54 6.24
C ARG A 30 -7.59 19.38 6.85
N PHE A 31 -6.28 19.52 6.99
CA PHE A 31 -5.45 18.57 7.74
C PHE A 31 -5.95 18.46 9.18
N LEU A 32 -6.08 17.22 9.67
CA LEU A 32 -6.43 16.94 11.07
C LEU A 32 -5.22 16.40 11.82
N GLN A 33 -4.65 15.31 11.32
CA GLN A 33 -3.57 14.61 11.99
C GLN A 33 -2.84 13.67 11.02
N PHE A 34 -1.67 13.22 11.45
CA PHE A 34 -1.06 12.02 10.90
C PHE A 34 -1.71 10.77 11.50
N TYR A 35 -1.73 9.69 10.72
CA TYR A 35 -2.29 8.41 11.15
C TYR A 35 -1.49 7.24 10.60
N PRO A 36 -1.25 6.17 11.39
CA PRO A 36 -0.60 4.95 10.91
C PRO A 36 -1.44 4.27 9.83
N MET A 37 -0.87 4.10 8.65
CA MET A 37 -1.49 3.34 7.57
C MET A 37 -0.41 2.57 6.81
N PRO A 38 -0.45 1.23 6.81
CA PRO A 38 0.50 0.42 6.06
C PRO A 38 0.60 0.88 4.59
N GLY A 39 1.81 1.25 4.17
CA GLY A 39 2.11 1.74 2.82
C GLY A 39 1.65 3.17 2.51
N GLY A 40 1.24 3.93 3.52
CA GLY A 40 0.75 5.31 3.41
C GLY A 40 1.69 6.33 2.76
N GLN A 41 2.98 6.02 2.73
CA GLN A 41 4.01 6.84 2.07
C GLN A 41 4.02 6.72 0.54
N ASN A 42 3.32 5.72 0.01
CA ASN A 42 3.12 5.46 -1.41
C ASN A 42 1.64 5.64 -1.79
N LYS A 43 1.33 5.62 -3.08
CA LYS A 43 -0.06 5.71 -3.54
C LYS A 43 -0.82 4.43 -3.15
N PHE A 44 -2.01 4.60 -2.63
CA PHE A 44 -2.95 3.53 -2.29
C PHE A 44 -4.35 3.88 -2.83
N LYS A 45 -5.21 2.87 -2.89
CA LYS A 45 -6.64 3.00 -3.19
C LYS A 45 -7.39 2.20 -2.13
N ILE A 46 -8.44 2.78 -1.57
CA ILE A 46 -9.34 2.10 -0.65
C ILE A 46 -10.65 1.85 -1.37
N ILE A 47 -11.20 0.65 -1.20
CA ILE A 47 -12.55 0.30 -1.65
C ILE A 47 -13.36 -0.16 -0.44
N PHE A 48 -14.66 0.10 -0.45
CA PHE A 48 -15.58 -0.46 0.53
C PHE A 48 -16.27 -1.69 -0.07
N ASP A 49 -16.36 -2.76 0.70
CA ASP A 49 -17.09 -3.97 0.33
C ASP A 49 -18.39 -4.06 1.13
N GLU A 50 -19.51 -3.79 0.46
CA GLU A 50 -20.84 -3.80 1.09
C GLU A 50 -21.19 -5.17 1.70
N LYS A 51 -20.73 -6.28 1.09
CA LYS A 51 -21.06 -7.64 1.56
C LYS A 51 -20.41 -7.96 2.91
N SER A 52 -19.14 -7.59 3.11
CA SER A 52 -18.45 -7.82 4.39
C SER A 52 -18.54 -6.64 5.35
N GLY A 53 -18.95 -5.45 4.89
CA GLY A 53 -18.90 -4.22 5.66
C GLY A 53 -17.48 -3.81 6.04
N LEU A 54 -16.50 -4.12 5.20
CA LEU A 54 -15.07 -3.84 5.41
C LEU A 54 -14.52 -2.95 4.31
N PHE A 55 -13.56 -2.10 4.67
CA PHE A 55 -12.68 -1.41 3.74
C PHE A 55 -11.50 -2.31 3.37
N TRP A 56 -11.08 -2.27 2.11
CA TRP A 56 -9.97 -3.06 1.57
C TRP A 56 -8.98 -2.18 0.81
N THR A 57 -7.68 -2.41 1.04
CA THR A 57 -6.59 -1.74 0.31
C THR A 57 -5.45 -2.71 0.00
N CYS A 58 -4.92 -2.62 -1.22
CA CYS A 58 -3.63 -3.22 -1.53
C CYS A 58 -2.55 -2.15 -1.35
N SER A 59 -1.72 -2.25 -0.32
CA SER A 59 -0.71 -1.25 0.00
C SER A 59 0.70 -1.79 -0.18
N THR A 60 1.59 -0.95 -0.67
CA THR A 60 3.01 -1.28 -0.81
C THR A 60 3.71 -1.13 0.54
N ILE A 61 4.20 -2.24 1.11
CA ILE A 61 4.86 -2.24 2.42
C ILE A 61 6.38 -2.24 2.24
N VAL A 62 7.07 -1.48 3.10
CA VAL A 62 8.52 -1.42 3.16
C VAL A 62 8.97 -2.24 4.37
N PRO A 63 9.83 -3.25 4.18
CA PRO A 63 10.27 -4.10 5.28
C PRO A 63 11.16 -3.35 6.28
N GLU A 64 12.06 -2.48 5.78
CA GLU A 64 13.02 -1.77 6.60
C GLU A 64 13.29 -0.37 6.01
N PRO A 65 12.53 0.67 6.40
CA PRO A 65 12.64 2.01 5.82
C PRO A 65 13.89 2.77 6.28
N TYR A 66 14.52 2.36 7.38
CA TYR A 66 15.70 3.01 7.99
C TYR A 66 17.01 2.25 7.76
N GLN A 67 17.04 1.24 6.90
CA GLN A 67 18.28 0.52 6.57
C GLN A 67 19.34 1.47 5.96
N PRO A 68 20.64 1.13 6.08
CA PRO A 68 21.69 1.89 5.41
C PRO A 68 21.44 2.07 3.90
N LEU A 69 21.78 3.25 3.36
CA LEU A 69 21.53 3.56 1.95
C LEU A 69 22.44 2.81 0.99
N SER A 70 23.70 2.59 1.37
CA SER A 70 24.76 2.10 0.46
C SER A 70 24.42 0.77 -0.21
N PRO A 71 23.96 -0.29 0.49
CA PRO A 71 23.64 -1.56 -0.17
C PRO A 71 22.58 -1.46 -1.28
N LEU A 72 21.59 -0.58 -1.11
CA LEU A 72 20.58 -0.32 -2.14
C LEU A 72 21.14 0.57 -3.26
N ALA A 73 21.88 1.61 -2.90
CA ALA A 73 22.48 2.54 -3.85
C ALA A 73 23.50 1.87 -4.78
N ASP A 74 24.33 0.96 -4.25
CA ASP A 74 25.33 0.18 -4.99
C ASP A 74 24.68 -0.74 -6.02
N ARG A 75 23.44 -1.15 -5.77
CA ARG A 75 22.60 -1.89 -6.73
C ARG A 75 21.82 -1.00 -7.70
N GLY A 76 21.98 0.32 -7.63
CA GLY A 76 21.30 1.27 -8.52
C GLY A 76 19.91 1.71 -8.05
N PHE A 77 19.52 1.42 -6.80
CA PHE A 77 18.25 1.90 -6.26
C PHE A 77 18.18 3.44 -6.22
N SER A 78 16.98 3.99 -6.36
CA SER A 78 16.72 5.44 -6.36
C SER A 78 15.88 5.87 -5.15
N GLY A 79 16.43 6.81 -4.37
CA GLY A 79 15.79 7.36 -3.17
C GLY A 79 16.14 6.59 -1.88
N THR A 80 15.35 6.83 -0.84
CA THR A 80 15.50 6.20 0.49
C THR A 80 14.90 4.78 0.49
N PRO A 81 15.23 3.92 1.47
CA PRO A 81 14.65 2.59 1.56
C PRO A 81 13.13 2.59 1.75
N GLY A 82 12.57 3.65 2.36
CA GLY A 82 11.13 3.91 2.42
C GLY A 82 10.44 4.03 1.04
N ASN A 83 11.23 4.22 -0.02
CA ASN A 83 10.79 4.20 -1.41
C ASN A 83 10.71 2.78 -2.00
N MET A 84 11.01 1.72 -1.23
CA MET A 84 10.99 0.34 -1.70
C MET A 84 9.56 -0.11 -2.00
N ARG A 85 9.40 -0.91 -3.07
CA ARG A 85 8.07 -1.25 -3.61
C ARG A 85 7.86 -2.73 -3.92
N ARG A 86 8.77 -3.58 -3.45
CA ARG A 86 8.81 -5.00 -3.81
C ARG A 86 7.75 -5.88 -3.15
N ILE A 87 6.93 -5.34 -2.22
CA ILE A 87 5.92 -6.08 -1.45
C ILE A 87 4.57 -5.37 -1.56
N LEU A 88 3.57 -6.05 -2.11
CA LEU A 88 2.18 -5.60 -2.15
C LEU A 88 1.36 -6.46 -1.17
N MET A 89 0.84 -5.83 -0.12
CA MET A 89 0.04 -6.49 0.91
C MET A 89 -1.43 -6.12 0.77
N LEU A 90 -2.33 -7.10 0.94
CA LEU A 90 -3.75 -6.87 1.13
C LEU A 90 -4.00 -6.56 2.60
N ASN A 91 -4.70 -5.45 2.86
CA ASN A 91 -5.11 -5.03 4.19
C ASN A 91 -6.60 -4.75 4.20
N TYR A 92 -7.22 -4.93 5.36
CA TYR A 92 -8.63 -4.66 5.60
C TYR A 92 -8.84 -3.83 6.87
N SER A 93 -10.00 -3.17 6.97
CA SER A 93 -10.34 -2.29 8.09
C SER A 93 -11.86 -2.20 8.26
N ILE A 94 -12.35 -2.06 9.49
CA ILE A 94 -13.77 -1.76 9.75
C ILE A 94 -14.06 -0.26 9.58
N ASP A 95 -13.14 0.59 10.02
CA ASP A 95 -13.34 2.05 10.15
C ASP A 95 -12.59 2.88 9.09
N GLY A 96 -11.80 2.21 8.24
CA GLY A 96 -10.93 2.85 7.27
C GLY A 96 -9.72 3.55 7.89
N LEU A 97 -9.46 3.34 9.18
CA LEU A 97 -8.36 3.94 9.94
C LEU A 97 -7.45 2.85 10.51
N ASN A 98 -7.98 1.90 11.27
CA ASN A 98 -7.23 0.77 11.82
C ASN A 98 -7.15 -0.37 10.80
N TRP A 99 -5.93 -0.69 10.35
CA TRP A 99 -5.70 -1.65 9.26
C TRP A 99 -5.07 -2.96 9.76
N PHE A 100 -5.65 -4.07 9.32
CA PHE A 100 -5.19 -5.44 9.57
C PHE A 100 -4.66 -6.06 8.27
N GLN A 101 -3.67 -6.94 8.38
CA GLN A 101 -3.09 -7.62 7.22
C GLN A 101 -3.87 -8.91 6.90
N ALA A 102 -4.35 -9.04 5.67
CA ALA A 102 -5.01 -10.26 5.17
C ALA A 102 -4.05 -11.20 4.45
N GLY A 103 -3.01 -10.67 3.80
CA GLY A 103 -2.02 -11.51 3.12
C GLY A 103 -1.15 -10.78 2.09
N CYS A 104 -0.15 -11.48 1.58
CA CYS A 104 0.73 -10.97 0.52
C CYS A 104 0.14 -11.25 -0.86
N VAL A 105 -0.08 -10.20 -1.66
CA VAL A 105 -0.60 -10.32 -3.03
C VAL A 105 0.54 -10.62 -4.00
N ALA A 106 1.66 -9.89 -3.86
CA ALA A 106 2.83 -10.07 -4.70
C ALA A 106 4.09 -9.62 -3.96
N MET A 107 5.17 -10.37 -4.16
CA MET A 107 6.48 -10.07 -3.58
C MET A 107 7.60 -10.50 -4.52
N SER A 108 8.56 -9.61 -4.74
CA SER A 108 9.81 -9.95 -5.43
C SER A 108 10.93 -10.11 -4.43
N LYS A 109 11.96 -10.93 -4.70
CA LYS A 109 13.21 -10.95 -3.92
C LYS A 109 14.13 -9.76 -4.23
N ASN A 110 13.97 -9.12 -5.39
CA ASN A 110 14.82 -8.04 -5.85
C ASN A 110 14.32 -6.67 -5.34
N PRO A 111 15.13 -5.88 -4.62
CA PRO A 111 14.74 -4.54 -4.16
C PRO A 111 14.50 -3.52 -5.28
N LEU A 112 14.99 -3.79 -6.48
CA LEU A 112 14.80 -2.96 -7.66
C LEU A 112 13.49 -3.23 -8.40
N GLU A 113 12.73 -4.24 -7.97
CA GLU A 113 11.43 -4.56 -8.54
C GLU A 113 10.29 -3.99 -7.69
N SER A 114 9.10 -3.90 -8.28
CA SER A 114 7.96 -3.25 -7.65
C SER A 114 6.61 -3.85 -8.01
N PHE A 115 5.68 -3.61 -7.09
CA PHE A 115 4.24 -3.74 -7.20
C PHE A 115 3.62 -2.56 -6.43
N HIS A 116 3.18 -1.52 -7.13
CA HIS A 116 2.65 -0.29 -6.52
C HIS A 116 1.58 0.37 -7.36
N TYR A 117 0.98 1.45 -6.84
CA TYR A 117 -0.10 2.18 -7.50
C TYR A 117 -1.25 1.23 -7.86
N SER A 118 -1.55 0.35 -6.91
CA SER A 118 -2.60 -0.65 -7.05
C SER A 118 -3.97 0.02 -7.26
N SER A 119 -4.76 -0.61 -8.10
CA SER A 119 -6.19 -0.35 -8.20
C SER A 119 -6.89 -1.70 -8.22
N GLN A 120 -7.83 -1.86 -7.30
CA GLN A 120 -8.57 -3.09 -7.13
C GLN A 120 -10.07 -2.91 -7.40
N VAL A 121 -10.71 -4.00 -7.79
CA VAL A 121 -12.15 -4.14 -8.00
C VAL A 121 -12.62 -5.51 -7.52
N ILE A 122 -13.80 -5.56 -6.91
CA ILE A 122 -14.43 -6.79 -6.44
C ILE A 122 -15.21 -7.40 -7.60
N VAL A 123 -15.00 -8.70 -7.85
CA VAL A 123 -15.72 -9.45 -8.89
C VAL A 123 -16.22 -10.76 -8.27
N GLY A 124 -17.50 -10.79 -7.91
CA GLY A 124 -18.08 -11.90 -7.16
C GLY A 124 -17.40 -12.08 -5.80
N ASP A 125 -16.83 -13.27 -5.58
CA ASP A 125 -16.10 -13.60 -4.35
C ASP A 125 -14.59 -13.28 -4.43
N ASP A 126 -14.10 -12.85 -5.59
CA ASP A 126 -12.69 -12.56 -5.83
C ASP A 126 -12.39 -11.05 -5.85
N LEU A 127 -11.13 -10.71 -5.59
CA LEU A 127 -10.58 -9.37 -5.77
C LEU A 127 -9.60 -9.38 -6.93
N LEU A 128 -9.85 -8.56 -7.95
CA LEU A 128 -8.90 -8.30 -9.03
C LEU A 128 -8.07 -7.07 -8.69
N VAL A 129 -6.75 -7.18 -8.81
CA VAL A 129 -5.81 -6.11 -8.45
C VAL A 129 -4.89 -5.84 -9.64
N LEU A 130 -4.96 -4.63 -10.18
CA LEU A 130 -3.98 -4.12 -11.13
C LEU A 130 -2.91 -3.37 -10.37
N SER A 131 -1.63 -3.64 -10.61
CA SER A 131 -0.52 -2.86 -10.07
C SER A 131 0.45 -2.46 -11.17
N ARG A 132 0.96 -1.23 -11.09
CA ARG A 132 2.20 -0.90 -11.79
C ARG A 132 3.32 -1.76 -11.21
N SER A 133 4.14 -2.33 -12.07
CA SER A 133 5.18 -3.28 -11.68
C SER A 133 6.46 -3.10 -12.49
N SER A 134 7.57 -3.64 -12.01
CA SER A 134 8.88 -3.54 -12.71
C SER A 134 9.64 -4.87 -12.70
N ILE A 135 8.93 -6.00 -12.71
CA ILE A 135 9.53 -7.34 -12.66
C ILE A 135 10.52 -7.53 -13.82
N GLY A 136 11.76 -7.91 -13.50
CA GLY A 136 12.84 -8.10 -14.47
C GLY A 136 13.32 -6.82 -15.18
N ALA A 137 12.84 -5.63 -14.80
CA ALA A 137 13.22 -4.38 -15.45
C ALA A 137 14.72 -4.08 -15.25
N ALA A 138 15.28 -4.40 -14.09
CA ALA A 138 16.70 -4.20 -13.81
C ALA A 138 17.60 -4.98 -14.80
N ASP A 139 17.21 -6.20 -15.17
CA ASP A 139 17.99 -7.05 -16.08
C ASP A 139 17.76 -6.66 -17.54
N ARG A 140 16.50 -6.40 -17.92
CA ARG A 140 16.12 -6.10 -19.32
C ARG A 140 16.58 -4.74 -19.82
N TYR A 141 16.81 -3.78 -18.90
CA TYR A 141 17.17 -2.41 -19.24
C TYR A 141 18.55 -2.01 -18.72
N ARG A 142 19.39 -2.98 -18.31
CA ARG A 142 20.75 -2.72 -17.83
C ARG A 142 21.57 -1.89 -18.83
N ASP A 143 21.39 -2.16 -20.12
CA ASP A 143 22.16 -1.55 -21.20
C ASP A 143 21.44 -0.33 -21.82
N TYR A 144 20.25 0.03 -21.33
CA TYR A 144 19.50 1.18 -21.84
C TYR A 144 19.95 2.46 -21.12
N THR A 145 20.45 3.44 -21.88
CA THR A 145 20.77 4.79 -21.39
C THR A 145 19.78 5.82 -21.93
N TRP A 146 19.04 6.50 -21.05
CA TRP A 146 18.20 7.66 -21.45
C TRP A 146 19.07 8.91 -21.63
N ASN A 147 19.28 9.34 -22.87
CA ASN A 147 19.93 10.62 -23.16
C ASN A 147 18.89 11.73 -23.22
N SER A 148 18.67 12.44 -22.12
CA SER A 148 17.69 13.52 -22.03
C SER A 148 18.11 14.81 -22.75
N GLY A 149 19.36 14.91 -23.23
CA GLY A 149 19.93 16.16 -23.73
C GLY A 149 20.11 17.26 -22.67
N ILE A 150 19.79 16.96 -21.39
CA ILE A 150 19.94 17.88 -20.26
C ILE A 150 21.28 17.59 -19.59
N ALA A 151 22.12 18.61 -19.44
CA ALA A 151 23.37 18.56 -18.70
C ALA A 151 23.12 18.39 -17.20
N SER A 152 22.68 17.22 -16.78
CA SER A 152 22.66 16.81 -15.38
C SER A 152 23.17 15.38 -15.29
N GLY A 153 24.31 15.21 -14.62
CA GLY A 153 25.11 13.98 -14.57
C GLY A 153 24.51 12.83 -13.76
N LYS A 154 23.21 12.55 -13.90
CA LYS A 154 22.56 11.34 -13.36
C LYS A 154 21.44 10.86 -14.28
N ALA A 155 21.78 10.37 -15.47
CA ALA A 155 20.90 9.42 -16.16
C ALA A 155 21.01 8.05 -15.45
N LYS A 156 20.44 7.95 -14.24
CA LYS A 156 20.14 6.66 -13.61
C LYS A 156 19.02 6.02 -14.42
N LEU A 157 19.17 4.73 -14.75
CA LEU A 157 18.25 3.84 -15.48
C LEU A 157 16.89 4.48 -15.84
N PRO A 158 16.47 4.52 -17.12
CA PRO A 158 15.16 5.05 -17.53
C PRO A 158 13.99 4.37 -16.86
N TYR A 159 14.23 3.15 -16.37
CA TYR A 159 13.28 2.31 -15.68
C TYR A 159 13.81 2.04 -14.28
N ASN A 160 13.13 2.61 -13.29
CA ASN A 160 13.35 2.28 -11.89
C ASN A 160 12.10 1.60 -11.33
N ASN A 161 12.14 1.22 -10.06
CA ASN A 161 11.03 0.56 -9.37
C ASN A 161 9.75 1.43 -9.24
N HIS A 162 9.76 2.69 -9.67
CA HIS A 162 8.64 3.63 -9.71
C HIS A 162 8.16 3.95 -11.14
N ASP A 163 9.10 4.11 -12.08
CA ASP A 163 8.90 4.65 -13.43
C ASP A 163 8.91 3.56 -14.50
N SER A 164 8.22 2.44 -14.23
CA SER A 164 7.98 1.39 -15.20
C SER A 164 6.59 1.51 -15.84
N ASN A 165 6.48 1.13 -17.11
CA ASN A 165 5.20 1.06 -17.84
C ASN A 165 4.58 -0.35 -17.83
N MET A 166 5.12 -1.27 -17.03
CA MET A 166 4.54 -2.61 -16.92
C MET A 166 3.38 -2.62 -15.92
N ILE A 167 2.31 -3.33 -16.28
CA ILE A 167 1.17 -3.59 -15.41
C ILE A 167 1.07 -5.10 -15.20
N THR A 168 0.87 -5.50 -13.95
CA THR A 168 0.56 -6.89 -13.58
C THR A 168 -0.86 -6.97 -13.05
N LEU A 169 -1.61 -7.97 -13.49
CA LEU A 169 -2.92 -8.31 -12.96
C LEU A 169 -2.78 -9.47 -11.97
N HIS A 170 -3.31 -9.28 -10.78
CA HIS A 170 -3.39 -10.29 -9.73
C HIS A 170 -4.85 -10.62 -9.45
N ARG A 171 -5.11 -11.84 -8.98
CA ARG A 171 -6.42 -12.26 -8.47
C ARG A 171 -6.23 -12.85 -7.09
N VAL A 172 -6.89 -12.26 -6.10
CA VAL A 172 -7.01 -12.82 -4.76
C VAL A 172 -8.35 -13.52 -4.68
N LYS A 173 -8.31 -14.86 -4.73
CA LYS A 173 -9.53 -15.67 -4.69
C LYS A 173 -10.16 -15.64 -3.30
N ASN A 174 -11.49 -15.56 -3.22
CA ASN A 174 -12.22 -15.59 -1.94
C ASN A 174 -11.66 -14.63 -0.88
N PHE A 175 -11.24 -13.42 -1.28
CA PHE A 175 -10.42 -12.53 -0.45
C PHE A 175 -11.04 -12.21 0.92
N ARG A 176 -12.38 -12.25 1.03
CA ARG A 176 -13.11 -12.03 2.28
C ARG A 176 -12.79 -13.06 3.36
N TRP A 177 -12.44 -14.29 2.97
CA TRP A 177 -12.09 -15.37 3.90
C TRP A 177 -10.73 -15.16 4.57
N LEU A 178 -9.94 -14.19 4.09
CA LEU A 178 -8.65 -13.84 4.68
C LEU A 178 -8.80 -12.84 5.84
N ALA A 179 -9.97 -12.22 6.02
CA ALA A 179 -10.22 -11.34 7.15
C ALA A 179 -10.62 -12.17 8.38
N LEU A 180 -10.02 -11.83 9.52
CA LEU A 180 -10.50 -12.30 10.82
C LEU A 180 -11.85 -11.65 11.13
N ASP A 181 -12.69 -12.35 11.87
CA ASP A 181 -13.85 -11.73 12.49
C ASP A 181 -13.39 -10.87 13.68
N ILE A 182 -13.34 -9.57 13.45
CA ILE A 182 -12.84 -8.57 14.40
C ILE A 182 -13.98 -7.74 15.01
N ARG A 183 -15.24 -8.09 14.73
CA ARG A 183 -16.39 -7.43 15.35
C ARG A 183 -16.59 -8.02 16.74
N PRO A 184 -16.88 -7.17 17.75
CA PRO A 184 -17.25 -7.68 19.06
C PRO A 184 -18.54 -8.50 18.97
N ASP A 185 -18.51 -9.69 19.56
CA ASP A 185 -19.69 -10.53 19.80
C ASP A 185 -20.31 -10.16 21.15
N PHE A 186 -21.27 -9.22 21.10
CA PHE A 186 -21.92 -8.75 22.31
C PHE A 186 -22.85 -9.79 22.93
N GLU A 187 -23.45 -10.68 22.13
CA GLU A 187 -24.35 -11.72 22.64
C GLU A 187 -23.58 -12.76 23.44
N ALA A 188 -22.45 -13.25 22.91
CA ALA A 188 -21.58 -14.17 23.64
C ALA A 188 -21.01 -13.55 24.93
N SER A 189 -20.63 -12.26 24.89
CA SER A 189 -20.13 -11.55 26.08
C SER A 189 -21.19 -11.42 27.18
N ALA A 190 -22.44 -11.07 26.82
CA ALA A 190 -23.52 -10.90 27.78
C ALA A 190 -23.88 -12.21 28.50
N ALA A 191 -23.93 -13.33 27.75
CA ALA A 191 -24.16 -14.65 28.33
C ALA A 191 -23.07 -15.10 29.32
N SER A 192 -21.82 -14.64 29.10
CA SER A 192 -20.70 -14.93 30.02
C SER A 192 -20.76 -14.08 31.30
N ASP A 193 -21.23 -12.84 31.20
CA ASP A 193 -21.39 -11.93 32.33
C ASP A 193 -22.54 -12.35 33.26
N GLU A 194 -23.64 -12.86 32.71
CA GLU A 194 -24.74 -13.41 33.50
C GLU A 194 -24.31 -14.64 34.31
N LYS A 195 -23.52 -15.55 33.72
CA LYS A 195 -22.98 -16.72 34.45
C LYS A 195 -22.13 -16.32 35.65
N LYS A 196 -21.27 -15.31 35.51
CA LYS A 196 -20.43 -14.79 36.62
C LYS A 196 -21.21 -14.08 37.72
N ARG A 197 -22.41 -13.59 37.44
CA ARG A 197 -23.28 -12.96 38.46
C ARG A 197 -24.03 -13.98 39.33
N HIS A 198 -24.04 -15.25 38.91
CA HIS A 198 -24.69 -16.35 39.62
C HIS A 198 -23.70 -17.27 40.36
N GLU A 199 -22.40 -16.91 40.36
CA GLU A 199 -21.33 -17.50 41.19
C GLU A 199 -20.99 -16.57 42.36
#